data_AF-A0A9D2HY58-F1
#
_entry.id   AF-A0A9D2HY58-F1
#
_cell.length_a   1.000
_cell.length_b   1.000
_cell.length_c   1.000
_cell.angle_alpha   90.00
_cell.angle_beta   90.00
_cell.angle_gamma   90.00
#
_symmetry.space_group_name_H-M   'P 1'
#
loop_
_entity.id
_entity.type
_entity.pdbx_description
1 polymer ?
#
loop_
_entity_poly.entity_id
_entity_poly.type
_entity_poly.pdbx_seq_one_letter_code
_entity_poly.pdbx_strand_id
1 'polypeptide(L)' 'MFGLETIEVLMLVLAAVIVGFSKAGIQGATIPAVAMLALIFGGKESAGIMLPMLIVGDLVAIFKYGKQGNI' A
#
# COMPACT_ATOMS: atom_id res chain seq x y z
N MET A 1 13.68 17.96 -3.57
CA MET A 1 14.10 16.56 -3.81
C MET A 1 12.94 15.56 -3.75
N PHE A 2 11.71 15.97 -3.46
CA PHE A 2 10.50 15.47 -4.12
C PHE A 2 9.61 16.71 -4.30
N GLY A 3 9.42 17.17 -5.53
CA GLY A 3 8.64 18.39 -5.82
C GLY A 3 7.14 18.11 -5.78
N LEU A 4 6.68 17.44 -4.72
CA LEU A 4 5.37 16.82 -4.72
C LEU A 4 4.27 17.88 -4.63
N GLU A 5 3.38 17.89 -5.63
CA GLU A 5 2.19 18.72 -5.61
C GLU A 5 1.12 18.09 -4.71
N THR A 6 0.17 18.92 -4.25
CA THR A 6 -0.94 18.48 -3.38
C THR A 6 -1.71 17.29 -3.96
N ILE A 7 -1.82 17.20 -5.29
CA ILE A 7 -2.50 16.12 -5.97
C ILE A 7 -1.75 14.78 -5.82
N GLU A 8 -0.43 14.77 -5.85
CA GLU A 8 0.37 13.56 -5.71
C GLU A 8 0.30 13.04 -4.28
N VAL A 9 0.34 13.93 -3.28
CA VAL A 9 0.12 13.55 -1.88
C VAL A 9 -1.27 12.91 -1.70
N LEU A 10 -2.30 13.46 -2.33
CA LEU A 10 -3.64 12.88 -2.30
C LEU A 10 -3.66 11.48 -2.94
N MET A 11 -2.99 11.32 -4.08
CA MET A 11 -2.83 10.00 -4.73
C MET A 11 -2.07 9.00 -3.85
N LEU A 12 -1.04 9.43 -3.11
CA LEU A 12 -0.29 8.57 -2.19
C LEU A 12 -1.16 8.09 -1.03
N VAL A 13 -1.96 8.98 -0.45
CA VAL A 13 -2.91 8.62 0.62
C VAL A 13 -3.94 7.64 0.10
N LEU A 14 -4.50 7.87 -1.09
CA LEU A 14 -5.45 6.94 -1.72
C LEU A 14 -4.80 5.58 -2.02
N ALA A 15 -3.58 5.56 -2.57
CA ALA A 15 -2.85 4.33 -2.82
C ALA A 15 -2.62 3.54 -1.53
N ALA A 16 -2.21 4.20 -0.44
CA ALA A 16 -2.02 3.55 0.87
C ALA A 16 -3.32 2.93 1.41
N VAL A 17 -4.44 3.62 1.28
CA VAL A 17 -5.77 3.11 1.68
C VAL A 17 -6.16 1.89 0.85
N ILE A 18 -5.97 1.95 -0.47
CA ILE A 18 -6.25 0.85 -1.39
C ILE A 18 -5.41 -0.38 -1.08
N VAL A 19 -4.12 -0.20 -0.77
CA VAL A 19 -3.22 -1.28 -0.36
C VAL A 19 -3.70 -1.93 0.93
N GLY A 20 -4.14 -1.14 1.91
CA GLY A 20 -4.76 -1.65 3.14
C GLY A 20 -5.98 -2.52 2.85
N PHE A 21 -6.86 -2.09 1.94
CA PHE A 21 -8.03 -2.87 1.51
C PHE A 21 -7.67 -4.15 0.75
N SER A 22 -6.59 -4.16 -0.02
CA SER A 22 -6.10 -5.38 -0.68
C SER A 22 -5.79 -6.49 0.32
N LYS A 23 -5.47 -6.14 1.58
CA LYS A 23 -5.19 -7.12 2.62
C LYS A 23 -6.43 -7.60 3.36
N ALA A 24 -7.56 -6.92 3.21
CA ALA A 24 -8.88 -7.37 3.67
C ALA A 24 -9.48 -8.49 2.79
N GLY A 25 -8.71 -9.06 1.86
CA GLY A 25 -9.14 -10.16 0.98
C GLY A 25 -9.70 -9.73 -0.37
N ILE A 26 -9.70 -8.44 -0.69
CA ILE A 26 -10.10 -7.94 -2.00
C ILE A 26 -8.98 -8.18 -3.01
N GLN A 27 -9.10 -9.28 -3.76
CA GLN A 27 -8.16 -9.62 -4.82
C GLN A 27 -8.16 -8.54 -5.92
N GLY A 28 -6.98 -8.12 -6.36
CA GLY A 28 -6.82 -7.12 -7.43
C GLY A 28 -6.86 -5.65 -6.97
N ALA A 29 -7.18 -5.36 -5.70
CA ALA A 29 -7.19 -3.99 -5.21
C ALA A 29 -5.81 -3.31 -5.26
N THR A 30 -4.71 -4.06 -5.19
CA THR A 30 -3.34 -3.52 -5.33
C THR A 30 -3.00 -2.96 -6.71
N ILE A 31 -3.68 -3.41 -7.77
CA ILE A 31 -3.37 -3.00 -9.16
C ILE A 31 -3.45 -1.47 -9.34
N PRO A 32 -4.55 -0.78 -8.95
CA PRO A 32 -4.61 0.68 -9.05
C PRO A 32 -3.59 1.39 -8.16
N ALA A 33 -3.26 0.87 -6.98
CA ALA A 33 -2.26 1.47 -6.10
C ALA A 33 -0.84 1.42 -6.71
N VAL A 34 -0.47 0.29 -7.31
CA VAL A 34 0.80 0.13 -8.03
C VAL A 34 0.89 1.09 -9.21
N ALA A 35 -0.20 1.26 -9.96
CA ALA A 35 -0.26 2.19 -11.08
C ALA A 35 -0.06 3.65 -10.62
N MET A 36 -0.74 4.07 -9.54
CA MET A 36 -0.57 5.42 -8.97
C MET A 36 0.87 5.68 -8.52
N LEU A 37 1.47 4.73 -7.79
CA LEU A 37 2.86 4.87 -7.35
C LEU A 37 3.86 4.85 -8.51
N ALA A 38 3.58 4.09 -9.57
CA ALA A 38 4.40 4.06 -10.78
C ALA A 38 4.32 5.38 -11.57
N LEU A 39 3.20 6.09 -11.51
CA LEU A 39 3.07 7.42 -12.13
C LEU A 39 3.88 8.49 -11.36
N ILE A 40 3.97 8.37 -10.02
CA ILE A 40 4.64 9.37 -9.16
C ILE A 40 6.15 9.12 -9.08
N PHE A 41 6.57 7.88 -8.88
CA PHE A 41 7.98 7.52 -8.63
C PHE A 41 8.63 6.72 -9.76
N GLY A 42 7.86 6.33 -10.78
CA GLY A 42 8.31 5.43 -11.84
C GLY A 42 8.15 3.95 -11.49
N GLY A 43 8.16 3.10 -12.53
CA GLY A 43 7.81 1.67 -12.38
C GLY A 43 8.74 0.86 -11.47
N LYS A 44 10.06 1.15 -11.49
CA LYS A 44 11.03 0.42 -10.65
C LYS A 44 10.98 0.84 -9.18
N GLU A 45 10.86 2.14 -8.90
CA GLU A 45 10.81 2.65 -7.53
C GLU A 45 9.47 2.35 -6.84
N SER A 46 8.37 2.32 -7.61
CA SER A 46 7.04 1.93 -7.12
C SER A 46 7.03 0.53 -6.47
N ALA A 47 7.70 -0.45 -7.08
CA ALA A 47 7.81 -1.79 -6.50
C ALA A 47 8.54 -1.77 -5.14
N GLY A 48 9.60 -0.95 -5.04
CA GLY A 48 10.36 -0.78 -3.80
C GLY A 48 9.56 -0.10 -2.68
N ILE A 49 8.66 0.83 -3.02
CA ILE A 49 7.75 1.49 -2.07
C ILE A 49 6.58 0.58 -1.68
N MET A 50 6.12 -0.27 -2.60
CA MET A 50 5.01 -1.17 -2.35
C MET A 50 5.32 -2.26 -1.32
N LEU A 51 6.52 -2.83 -1.36
CA LEU A 51 6.94 -3.86 -0.40
C LEU A 51 6.78 -3.43 1.07
N PRO A 52 7.33 -2.30 1.54
CA PRO A 52 7.16 -1.86 2.92
C PRO A 52 5.70 -1.53 3.26
N MET A 53 4.90 -0.99 2.33
CA MET A 53 3.46 -0.78 2.58
C MET A 53 2.73 -2.10 2.85
N LEU A 54 3.05 -3.16 2.10
CA LEU A 54 2.47 -4.49 2.30
C LEU A 54 2.94 -5.11 3.64
N ILE A 55 4.22 -4.98 3.97
CA ILE A 55 4.78 -5.45 5.25
C ILE A 55 4.06 -4.78 6.43
N VAL A 56 3.82 -3.46 6.36
CA VAL A 56 3.05 -2.76 7.40
C VAL A 56 1.62 -3.32 7.51
N GLY A 57 0.97 -3.64 6.39
CA GLY A 57 -0.33 -4.31 6.38
C GLY A 57 -0.30 -5.69 7.06
N ASP A 58 0.72 -6.49 6.77
CA ASP A 58 0.93 -7.80 7.41
C ASP A 58 1.17 -7.66 8.93
N LEU A 59 1.97 -6.68 9.35
CA LEU A 59 2.20 -6.40 10.78
C LEU A 59 0.89 -6.05 11.49
N VAL A 60 0.07 -5.17 10.91
CA VAL A 60 -1.24 -4.81 11.48
C VAL A 60 -2.15 -6.04 11.58
N ALA A 61 -2.14 -6.91 10.56
CA ALA A 61 -2.91 -8.16 10.59
C ALA A 61 -2.42 -9.08 11.72
N ILE A 62 -1.11 -9.25 11.89
CA ILE A 62 -0.53 -10.04 13.00
C ILE A 62 -0.89 -9.42 14.36
N PHE A 63 -0.78 -8.11 14.53
CA PHE A 63 -1.12 -7.47 15.81
C PHE A 63 -2.60 -7.58 16.16
N LYS A 64 -3.51 -7.46 15.17
CA LYS A 64 -4.95 -7.55 15.42
C LYS A 64 -5.49 -8.97 15.51
N TYR A 65 -5.07 -9.86 14.60
CA TYR A 65 -5.61 -11.21 14.46
C TYR A 65 -4.66 -12.30 14.96
N GLY A 66 -3.37 -12.02 15.13
CA GLY A 66 -2.39 -13.01 15.61
C GLY A 66 -2.70 -13.56 17.00
N LYS A 67 -3.51 -12.86 17.79
CA LYS A 67 -4.01 -13.35 19.09
C LYS A 67 -5.17 -14.35 18.96
N GLN A 68 -5.92 -14.34 17.86
CA GLN A 68 -7.07 -15.24 17.61
C GLN A 68 -6.63 -16.57 16.98
N GLY A 69 -5.43 -16.63 16.41
CA GLY A 69 -4.83 -17.87 15.88
C GLY A 69 -4.18 -18.77 16.93
N ASN A 70 -4.34 -18.48 18.23
CA ASN A 70 -3.89 -19.36 19.30
C ASN A 70 -4.93 -20.47 19.53
N ILE A 71 -4.93 -21.46 18.63
CA ILE A 71 -5.66 -22.73 18.73
C ILE A 71 -4.83 -23.70 19.57
#